data_AF-A0A0F9MGT8-F1
#
_entry.id   AF-A0A0F9MGT8-F1
#
_cell.length_a   1.000
_cell.length_b   1.000
_cell.length_c   1.000
_cell.angle_alpha   90.00
_cell.angle_beta   90.00
_cell.angle_gamma   90.00
#
_symmetry.space_group_name_H-M   'P 1'
#
loop_
_entity.id
_entity.type
_entity.pdbx_description
1 polymer ?
#
loop_
_entity_poly.entity_id
_entity_poly.type
_entity_poly.pdbx_seq_one_letter_code
_entity_poly.pdbx_strand_id
1 'polypeptide(L)'
;MVHKLKTWPVFFEHMIAGRKPFDVRINDRDFRVGDIIISQEWDTIKADYTGREHKAKVTYVLKGMGLLPDYVALGLKEQPQ
;
A
#
# COMPACT_ATOMS: atom_id res chain seq x y z
N MET A 1 9.67 8.78 -4.88
CA MET A 1 8.58 9.61 -4.33
C MET A 1 8.06 8.97 -3.05
N VAL A 2 7.40 9.72 -2.16
CA VAL A 2 6.71 9.17 -0.97
C VAL A 2 5.21 9.40 -1.12
N HIS A 3 4.42 8.33 -0.97
CA HIS A 3 2.96 8.35 -1.10
C HIS A 3 2.31 7.94 0.22
N LYS A 4 1.43 8.77 0.77
CA LYS A 4 0.62 8.43 1.95
C LYS A 4 -0.74 7.91 1.50
N LEU A 5 -1.09 6.68 1.88
CA LEU A 5 -2.28 5.99 1.40
C LEU A 5 -3.11 5.43 2.55
N LYS A 6 -4.41 5.74 2.53
CA LYS A 6 -5.40 5.12 3.41
C LYS A 6 -5.41 3.59 3.21
N THR A 7 -5.46 2.86 4.32
CA THR A 7 -5.53 1.39 4.36
C THR A 7 -6.52 0.95 5.43
N TRP A 8 -7.39 0.00 5.10
CA TRP A 8 -8.35 -0.53 6.07
C TRP A 8 -7.67 -1.42 7.12
N PRO A 9 -8.22 -1.51 8.35
CA PRO A 9 -7.54 -2.17 9.47
C PRO A 9 -7.17 -3.62 9.16
N VAL A 10 -8.07 -4.39 8.54
CA VAL A 10 -7.80 -5.79 8.18
C VAL A 10 -6.58 -5.95 7.27
N PHE A 11 -6.43 -5.08 6.25
CA PHE A 11 -5.28 -5.13 5.34
C PHE A 11 -4.02 -4.59 6.00
N PHE A 12 -4.16 -3.57 6.86
CA PHE A 12 -3.05 -3.02 7.62
C PHE A 12 -2.43 -4.08 8.53
N GLU A 13 -3.24 -4.83 9.27
CA GLU A 13 -2.81 -5.96 10.10
C GLU A 13 -2.10 -7.06 9.28
N HIS A 14 -2.57 -7.33 8.06
CA HIS A 14 -1.88 -8.28 7.17
C HIS A 14 -0.54 -7.75 6.65
N MET A 15 -0.43 -6.44 6.39
CA MET A 15 0.81 -5.80 5.95
C MET A 15 1.88 -5.84 7.05
N ILE A 16 1.56 -5.38 8.27
CA ILE A 16 2.51 -5.38 9.39
C ILE A 16 2.93 -6.79 9.82
N ALA A 17 2.07 -7.78 9.63
CA ALA A 17 2.39 -9.18 9.89
C ALA A 17 3.19 -9.84 8.76
N GLY A 18 3.55 -9.11 7.69
CA GLY A 18 4.28 -9.62 6.53
C GLY A 18 3.48 -10.59 5.64
N ARG A 19 2.19 -10.84 5.95
CA ARG A 19 1.32 -11.76 5.21
C ARG A 19 0.84 -11.19 3.88
N LYS A 20 0.85 -9.86 3.74
CA LYS A 20 0.46 -9.14 2.53
C LYS A 20 1.61 -8.26 2.04
N PRO A 21 2.62 -8.82 1.35
CA PRO A 21 3.76 -8.07 0.80
C PRO A 21 3.42 -7.36 -0.52
N PHE A 22 2.15 -6.99 -0.71
CA PHE A 22 1.70 -6.34 -1.94
C PHE A 22 0.45 -5.48 -1.70
N ASP A 23 0.22 -4.50 -2.57
CA ASP A 23 -0.99 -3.70 -2.58
C ASP A 23 -1.56 -3.53 -3.99
N VAL A 24 -2.88 -3.50 -4.14
CA VAL A 24 -3.55 -3.33 -5.44
C VAL A 24 -4.27 -2.00 -5.44
N ARG A 25 -3.94 -1.12 -6.39
CA ARG A 25 -4.39 0.28 -6.42
C ARG A 25 -4.64 0.75 -7.84
N ILE A 26 -5.51 1.76 -8.00
CA ILE A 26 -5.52 2.58 -9.23
C ILE A 26 -4.18 3.32 -9.31
N ASN A 27 -3.56 3.34 -10.49
CA ASN A 27 -2.28 3.99 -10.74
C ASN A 27 -2.42 5.50 -11.04
N ASP A 28 -3.21 6.20 -10.23
CA ASP A 28 -3.48 7.65 -10.31
C ASP A 28 -2.29 8.54 -9.91
N ARG A 29 -1.23 7.93 -9.36
CA ARG A 29 -0.02 8.59 -8.86
C ARG A 29 1.25 8.24 -9.63
N ASP A 30 1.10 7.47 -10.72
CA ASP A 30 2.20 6.86 -11.48
C ASP A 30 3.25 6.21 -10.57
N PHE A 31 2.82 5.19 -9.81
CA PHE A 31 3.69 4.46 -8.89
C PHE A 31 4.85 3.80 -9.62
N ARG A 32 6.07 3.96 -9.09
CA ARG A 32 7.29 3.43 -9.69
C ARG A 32 8.08 2.58 -8.69
N VAL A 33 8.86 1.65 -9.21
CA VAL A 33 9.87 0.93 -8.41
C VAL A 33 10.80 1.96 -7.78
N GLY A 34 11.06 1.81 -6.48
CA GLY A 34 11.84 2.76 -5.69
C GLY A 34 11.01 3.74 -4.87
N ASP A 35 9.73 3.91 -5.18
CA ASP A 35 8.83 4.74 -4.36
C ASP A 35 8.62 4.15 -2.97
N ILE A 36 8.26 5.01 -2.02
CA ILE A 36 7.90 4.62 -0.66
C ILE A 36 6.39 4.81 -0.48
N ILE A 37 5.72 3.77 -0.03
CA ILE A 37 4.33 3.81 0.44
C ILE A 37 4.34 3.90 1.96
N ILE A 38 3.62 4.89 2.48
CA ILE A 38 3.23 4.98 3.88
C ILE A 38 1.75 4.61 3.94
N SER A 39 1.47 3.36 4.29
CA SER A 39 0.12 2.89 4.55
C SER A 39 -0.34 3.47 5.88
N GLN A 40 -1.42 4.25 5.89
CA GLN A 40 -2.00 4.86 7.08
C GLN A 40 -3.31 4.14 7.40
N GLU A 41 -3.40 3.57 8.60
CA GLU A 41 -4.59 2.85 9.02
C GLU A 41 -5.77 3.82 9.24
N TRP A 42 -6.92 3.45 8.69
CA TRP A 42 -8.17 4.20 8.83
C TRP A 42 -9.23 3.38 9.54
N ASP A 43 -9.71 3.89 10.67
CA ASP A 43 -10.84 3.34 11.41
C ASP A 43 -12.14 3.64 10.66
N THR A 44 -12.79 2.59 10.15
CA THR A 44 -14.03 2.72 9.38
C THR A 44 -15.24 3.05 10.26
N ILE A 45 -15.19 2.79 11.58
CA ILE A 45 -16.27 3.08 12.52
C ILE A 45 -16.21 4.54 12.95
N LYS A 46 -15.01 5.01 13.34
CA LYS A 46 -14.79 6.40 13.75
C LYS A 46 -14.67 7.36 12.57
N ALA A 47 -14.48 6.83 11.36
CA ALA A 47 -14.19 7.60 10.15
C ALA A 47 -12.99 8.55 10.35
N ASP A 48 -11.91 8.03 10.94
CA ASP A 48 -10.68 8.78 11.21
C ASP A 48 -9.43 7.89 11.09
N TYR A 49 -8.25 8.52 11.00
CA TYR A 49 -6.97 7.82 11.06
C TYR A 49 -6.66 7.38 12.49
N THR A 50 -6.15 6.15 12.66
CA THR A 50 -5.76 5.65 14.00
C THR A 50 -4.41 6.21 14.47
N GLY A 51 -3.65 6.83 13.57
CA GLY A 51 -2.27 7.27 13.78
C GLY A 51 -1.22 6.20 13.51
N ARG A 52 -1.63 4.96 13.22
CA ARG A 52 -0.70 3.88 12.85
C ARG A 52 -0.26 4.02 11.39
N GLU A 53 1.04 3.87 11.17
CA GLU A 53 1.67 3.91 9.85
C GLU A 53 2.56 2.68 9.63
N HIS A 54 2.60 2.22 8.39
CA HIS A 54 3.51 1.17 7.93
C HIS A 54 4.22 1.64 6.66
N LYS A 55 5.56 1.58 6.66
CA LYS A 55 6.40 2.10 5.58
C LYS A 55 7.04 0.96 4.79
N ALA A 56 6.77 0.93 3.49
CA ALA A 56 7.33 -0.07 2.59
C ALA A 56 7.82 0.57 1.29
N LYS A 57 8.86 -0.01 0.71
CA LYS A 57 9.39 0.37 -0.60
C LYS A 57 8.72 -0.46 -1.69
N VAL A 58 8.33 0.18 -2.78
CA VAL A 58 7.85 -0.48 -3.99
C VAL A 58 9.04 -1.16 -4.66
N THR A 59 9.01 -2.50 -4.73
CA THR A 59 10.03 -3.31 -5.39
C THR A 59 9.60 -3.84 -6.74
N TYR A 60 8.30 -3.84 -7.03
CA TYR A 60 7.74 -4.28 -8.30
C TYR A 60 6.43 -3.56 -8.60
N VAL A 61 6.15 -3.34 -9.88
CA VAL A 61 4.88 -2.78 -10.36
C VAL A 61 4.35 -3.66 -11.49
N LEU A 62 3.27 -4.39 -11.24
CA LEU A 62 2.57 -5.16 -12.25
C LEU A 62 1.42 -4.31 -12.83
N LYS A 63 1.34 -4.24 -14.16
CA LYS A 63 0.21 -3.68 -14.92
C LYS A 63 -0.40 -4.80 -15.78
N GLY A 64 -1.73 -4.81 -15.92
CA GLY A 64 -2.43 -5.82 -16.71
C GLY A 64 -2.47 -7.20 -16.05
N MET A 65 -2.45 -8.28 -16.85
CA MET A 65 -2.45 -9.68 -16.36
C MET A 65 -3.67 -10.04 -15.48
N GLY A 66 -4.86 -9.60 -15.90
CA GLY A 66 -6.12 -9.83 -15.17
C GLY A 66 -6.47 -8.72 -14.17
N LEU A 67 -5.60 -7.72 -13.99
CA LEU A 67 -5.99 -6.47 -13.33
C LEU A 67 -6.94 -5.65 -14.19
N LEU A 68 -7.87 -4.95 -13.55
CA LEU A 68 -8.74 -3.98 -14.20
C LEU A 68 -7.90 -2.86 -14.87
N PRO A 69 -8.44 -2.19 -15.90
CA PRO A 69 -7.80 -1.00 -16.48
C PRO A 69 -7.39 0.00 -15.39
N ASP A 70 -6.21 0.60 -15.57
CA ASP A 70 -5.60 1.57 -14.65
C ASP A 70 -5.21 1.04 -13.27
N TYR A 71 -5.48 -0.22 -12.93
CA TYR A 71 -4.98 -0.83 -11.69
C TYR A 71 -3.56 -1.39 -11.84
N VAL A 72 -2.81 -1.31 -10.74
CA VAL A 72 -1.49 -1.91 -10.55
C VAL A 72 -1.48 -2.78 -9.31
N ALA A 73 -0.70 -3.86 -9.35
CA ALA A 73 -0.26 -4.56 -8.15
C ALA A 73 1.18 -4.14 -7.83
N LEU A 74 1.38 -3.59 -6.64
CA LEU A 74 2.65 -3.12 -6.13
C LEU A 74 3.26 -4.22 -5.25
N GLY A 75 4.44 -4.72 -5.60
CA GLY A 75 5.24 -5.52 -4.69
C GLY A 75 5.89 -4.59 -3.65
N LEU A 76 5.75 -4.94 -2.37
CA LEU A 76 6.18 -4.11 -1.25
C LEU A 76 7.22 -4.85 -0.40
N LYS A 77 8.30 -4.14 -0.05
CA LYS A 77 9.29 -4.60 0.91
C LYS A 77 9.33 -3.64 2.09
N GLU A 78 9.01 -4.16 3.28
CA GLU A 78 9.10 -3.41 4.53
C GLU A 78 10.47 -2.76 4.67
N GLN A 79 10.47 -1.51 5.13
CA GLN A 79 11.69 -0.79 5.46
C GLN A 79 11.94 -0.95 6.96
N PRO A 80 13.18 -1.27 7.39
CA PRO A 80 13.53 -1.19 8.81
C PRO A 80 13.22 0.22 9.34
N GLN A 81 12.75 0.29 10.58
CA GLN A 81 12.60 1.56 11.30
C GLN A 81 13.96 2.18 11.60
#